data_AF-W4H770-F1
#
_entry.id   AF-W4H770-F1
#
_cell.length_a   1.000
_cell.length_b   1.000
_cell.length_c   1.000
_cell.angle_alpha   90.00
_cell.angle_beta   90.00
_cell.angle_gamma   90.00
#
_symmetry.space_group_name_H-M   'P 1'
#
loop_
_entity.id
_entity.type
_entity.pdbx_description
1 polymer ?
#
loop_
_entity_poly.entity_id
_entity_poly.type
_entity_poly.pdbx_seq_one_letter_code
_entity_poly.pdbx_strand_id
1 'polypeptide(L)'
;MSAMIESLIGTYDQRNSSTWRREDVQHRDQECQWRIDDLQREQEWRGQDIRRIKIQAKLENERRQADTRSEQLSAVSSLGALLGGFALVSIINVSLPDPIDLNLLWVYGVTSALCICCMVISSVAFTVLLVAVTRYSAHELEFDVRALQDDDIDFESPFYTWWLKKCETDWMLGYRLFRFGIHFDRLDGIANMRLPRRDIVLG
;
A
#
# COMPACT_ATOMS: atom_id res chain seq x y z
N MET A 1 53.50 71.63 32.36
CA MET A 1 52.21 71.41 31.65
C MET A 1 52.37 70.46 30.46
N SER A 2 53.42 70.58 29.64
CA SER A 2 53.66 69.70 28.48
C SER A 2 53.84 68.21 28.83
N ALA A 3 54.58 67.88 29.90
CA ALA A 3 54.83 66.48 30.29
C ALA A 3 53.58 65.73 30.79
N MET A 4 52.60 66.43 31.38
CA MET A 4 51.35 65.79 31.81
C MET A 4 50.44 65.46 30.63
N ILE A 5 50.43 66.32 29.61
CA ILE A 5 49.69 66.10 28.36
C ILE A 5 50.29 64.89 27.62
N GLU A 6 51.61 64.76 27.58
CA GLU A 6 52.32 63.63 26.95
C GLU A 6 52.05 62.29 27.67
N SER A 7 52.01 62.30 29.02
CA SER A 7 51.59 61.15 29.84
C SER A 7 50.11 60.77 29.62
N LEU A 8 49.22 61.76 29.51
CA LEU A 8 47.80 61.55 29.22
C LEU A 8 47.58 61.00 27.80
N ILE A 9 48.35 61.47 26.82
CA ILE A 9 48.32 60.96 25.44
C ILE A 9 48.85 59.52 25.38
N GLY A 10 49.94 59.22 26.07
CA GLY A 10 50.49 57.85 26.13
C GLY A 10 49.56 56.86 26.83
N THR A 11 48.90 57.26 27.91
CA THR A 11 47.89 56.41 28.59
C THR A 11 46.61 56.24 27.78
N TYR A 12 46.19 57.27 27.04
CA TYR A 12 45.10 57.16 26.08
C TYR A 12 45.43 56.18 24.95
N ASP A 13 46.61 56.30 24.34
CA ASP A 13 47.06 55.43 23.25
C ASP A 13 47.22 53.97 23.69
N GLN A 14 47.73 53.75 24.91
CA GLN A 14 47.82 52.42 25.50
C GLN A 14 46.45 51.81 25.84
N ARG A 15 45.49 52.62 26.28
CA ARG A 15 44.11 52.18 26.49
C ARG A 15 43.39 51.91 25.17
N ASN A 16 43.63 52.71 24.15
CA ASN A 16 43.05 52.55 22.83
C ASN A 16 43.56 51.27 22.15
N SER A 17 44.88 51.04 22.15
CA SER A 17 45.49 49.84 21.56
C SER A 17 45.07 48.54 22.28
N SER A 18 44.86 48.57 23.60
CA SER A 18 44.32 47.43 24.34
C SER A 18 42.82 47.21 24.11
N THR A 19 42.06 48.28 23.85
CA THR A 19 40.65 48.21 23.48
C THR A 19 40.49 47.59 22.09
N TRP A 20 41.23 48.06 21.09
CA TRP A 20 41.23 47.49 19.74
C TRP A 20 41.63 46.01 19.74
N ARG A 21 42.64 45.62 20.53
CA ARG A 21 42.99 44.19 20.65
C ARG A 21 41.87 43.35 21.25
N ARG A 22 41.13 43.88 22.23
CA ARG A 22 39.96 43.18 22.79
C ARG A 22 38.82 43.08 21.79
N GLU A 23 38.54 44.14 21.06
CA GLU A 23 37.52 44.17 20.01
C GLU A 23 37.86 43.20 18.88
N ASP A 24 39.13 43.12 18.45
CA ASP A 24 39.61 42.16 17.46
C ASP A 24 39.41 40.70 17.92
N VAL A 25 39.76 40.40 19.18
CA VAL A 25 39.55 39.06 19.75
C VAL A 25 38.06 38.73 19.80
N GLN A 26 37.22 39.66 20.25
CA GLN A 26 35.76 39.47 20.28
C GLN A 26 35.16 39.32 18.89
N HIS A 27 35.65 40.06 17.90
CA HIS A 27 35.21 39.94 16.51
C HIS A 27 35.53 38.55 15.95
N ARG A 28 36.75 38.04 16.21
CA ARG A 28 37.12 36.68 15.80
C ARG A 28 36.31 35.60 16.50
N ASP A 29 35.99 35.78 17.78
CA ASP A 29 35.14 34.85 18.53
C ASP A 29 33.72 34.83 17.94
N GLN A 30 33.16 35.99 17.59
CA GLN A 30 31.85 36.09 16.92
C GLN A 30 31.86 35.42 15.54
N GLU A 31 32.90 35.64 14.73
CA GLU A 31 33.04 34.95 13.44
C GLU A 31 33.15 33.43 13.61
N CYS A 32 33.88 32.97 14.64
CA CYS A 32 33.99 31.55 14.95
C CYS A 32 32.62 30.98 15.34
N GLN A 33 31.87 31.70 16.18
CA GLN A 33 30.52 31.31 16.57
C GLN A 33 29.56 31.25 15.38
N TRP A 34 29.57 32.25 14.50
CA TRP A 34 28.73 32.23 13.29
C TRP A 34 29.04 31.05 12.38
N ARG A 35 30.32 30.69 12.22
CA ARG A 35 30.69 29.50 11.44
C ARG A 35 30.19 28.22 12.06
N ILE A 36 30.25 28.10 13.39
CA ILE A 36 29.75 26.92 14.11
C ILE A 36 28.23 26.83 13.97
N ASP A 37 27.51 27.95 14.14
CA ASP A 37 26.06 28.00 14.03
C ASP A 37 25.59 27.70 12.60
N ASP A 38 26.28 28.20 11.58
CA ASP A 38 25.99 27.88 10.18
C ASP A 38 26.22 26.39 9.88
N LEU A 39 27.31 25.81 10.38
CA LEU A 39 27.58 24.38 10.22
C LEU A 39 26.53 23.52 10.93
N GLN A 40 26.11 23.90 12.14
CA GLN A 40 25.05 23.20 12.87
C GLN A 40 23.72 23.27 12.14
N ARG A 41 23.33 24.46 11.67
CA ARG A 41 22.09 24.64 10.90
C ARG A 41 22.12 23.85 9.59
N GLU A 42 23.26 23.82 8.90
CA GLU A 42 23.42 23.01 7.69
C GLU A 42 23.28 21.52 7.98
N GLN A 43 23.89 21.03 9.07
CA GLN A 43 23.74 19.63 9.49
C GLN A 43 22.29 19.28 9.85
N GLU A 44 21.59 20.15 10.58
CA GLU A 44 20.18 19.97 10.91
C GLU A 44 19.31 19.92 9.66
N TRP A 45 19.54 20.82 8.69
CA TRP A 45 18.83 20.82 7.41
C TRP A 45 19.08 19.54 6.61
N ARG A 46 20.33 19.09 6.51
CA ARG A 46 20.66 17.83 5.84
C ARG A 46 20.01 16.63 6.51
N GLY A 47 19.99 16.60 7.85
CA GLY A 47 19.30 15.55 8.61
C GLY A 47 17.80 15.51 8.32
N GLN A 48 17.15 16.68 8.30
CA GLN A 48 15.73 16.79 7.97
C GLN A 48 15.42 16.38 6.53
N ASP A 49 16.28 16.75 5.57
CA ASP A 49 16.10 16.38 4.17
C ASP A 49 16.28 14.87 3.95
N ILE A 50 17.30 14.26 4.56
CA ILE A 50 17.50 12.81 4.52
C ILE A 50 16.26 12.09 5.08
N ARG A 51 15.73 12.56 6.21
CA ARG A 51 14.50 12.00 6.79
C ARG A 51 13.30 12.12 5.85
N ARG A 52 13.10 13.28 5.21
CA ARG A 52 12.02 13.47 4.23
C ARG A 52 12.14 12.50 3.06
N ILE A 53 13.34 12.35 2.51
CA ILE A 53 13.61 11.45 1.38
C ILE A 53 13.32 9.99 1.78
N LYS A 54 13.77 9.56 2.96
CA LYS A 54 13.49 8.20 3.48
C LYS A 54 12.01 7.92 3.63
N ILE A 55 11.26 8.85 4.26
CA ILE A 55 9.81 8.73 4.44
C ILE A 55 9.09 8.64 3.09
N GLN A 56 9.48 9.49 2.13
CA GLN A 56 8.90 9.46 0.77
C GLN A 56 9.20 8.15 0.04
N ALA A 57 10.46 7.68 0.09
CA ALA A 57 10.85 6.42 -0.54
C ALA A 57 10.11 5.23 0.08
N LYS A 58 9.96 5.20 1.41
CA LYS A 58 9.20 4.16 2.11
C LYS A 58 7.72 4.21 1.72
N LEU A 59 7.11 5.39 1.74
CA LEU A 59 5.71 5.58 1.33
C LEU A 59 5.47 5.06 -0.10
N GLU A 60 6.37 5.39 -1.02
CA GLU A 60 6.29 4.92 -2.40
C GLU A 60 6.43 3.40 -2.50
N ASN A 61 7.33 2.79 -1.73
CA ASN A 61 7.48 1.34 -1.68
C ASN A 61 6.22 0.63 -1.16
N GLU A 62 5.65 1.10 -0.05
CA GLU A 62 4.41 0.53 0.50
C GLU A 62 3.24 0.72 -0.47
N ARG A 63 3.16 1.87 -1.14
CA ARG A 63 2.14 2.14 -2.17
C ARG A 63 2.27 1.18 -3.35
N ARG A 64 3.47 0.92 -3.84
CA ARG A 64 3.71 -0.08 -4.92
C ARG A 64 3.26 -1.49 -4.52
N GLN A 65 3.47 -1.87 -3.25
CA GLN A 65 2.98 -3.16 -2.75
C GLN A 65 1.45 -3.21 -2.72
N ALA A 66 0.80 -2.14 -2.24
CA ALA A 66 -0.66 -2.03 -2.26
C ALA A 66 -1.22 -2.07 -3.69
N ASP A 67 -0.60 -1.35 -4.62
CA ASP A 67 -0.99 -1.32 -6.04
C ASP A 67 -0.86 -2.71 -6.69
N THR A 68 0.24 -3.42 -6.44
CA THR A 68 0.44 -4.79 -6.93
C THR A 68 -0.65 -5.75 -6.43
N ARG A 69 -1.06 -5.61 -5.16
CA ARG A 69 -2.13 -6.42 -4.57
C ARG A 69 -3.50 -6.05 -5.12
N SER A 70 -3.76 -4.76 -5.30
CA SER A 70 -4.97 -4.24 -5.92
C SER A 70 -5.14 -4.80 -7.35
N GLU A 71 -4.07 -4.80 -8.14
CA GLU A 71 -4.06 -5.37 -9.49
C GLU A 71 -4.41 -6.86 -9.47
N GLN A 72 -3.79 -7.64 -8.58
CA GLN A 72 -4.10 -9.07 -8.40
C GLN A 72 -5.58 -9.31 -8.05
N LEU A 73 -6.13 -8.55 -7.10
CA LEU A 73 -7.53 -8.66 -6.69
C LEU A 73 -8.50 -8.31 -7.84
N SER A 74 -8.16 -7.29 -8.63
CA SER A 74 -8.95 -6.88 -9.78
C SER A 74 -8.98 -7.96 -10.87
N ALA A 75 -7.82 -8.57 -11.16
CA ALA A 75 -7.71 -9.65 -12.12
C ALA A 75 -8.53 -10.87 -11.67
N VAL A 76 -8.41 -11.28 -10.40
CA VAL A 76 -9.17 -12.42 -9.86
C VAL A 76 -10.68 -12.15 -9.87
N SER A 77 -11.12 -10.94 -9.52
CA SER A 77 -12.54 -10.58 -9.56
C SER A 77 -13.11 -10.67 -10.99
N SER A 78 -12.36 -10.16 -11.99
CA SER A 78 -12.77 -10.25 -13.40
C SER A 78 -12.87 -11.70 -13.90
N LEU A 79 -11.92 -12.56 -13.52
CA LEU A 79 -11.96 -13.99 -13.83
C LEU A 79 -13.15 -14.69 -13.17
N GLY A 80 -13.46 -14.37 -11.91
CA GLY A 80 -14.63 -14.91 -11.21
C GLY A 80 -15.96 -14.51 -11.87
N ALA A 81 -16.08 -13.27 -12.34
CA ALA A 81 -17.25 -12.81 -13.07
C ALA A 81 -17.41 -13.53 -14.42
N LEU A 82 -16.32 -13.72 -15.17
CA LEU A 82 -16.33 -14.46 -16.44
C LEU A 82 -16.72 -15.92 -16.23
N LEU A 83 -16.12 -16.61 -15.25
CA LEU A 83 -16.44 -18.00 -14.93
C LEU A 83 -17.90 -18.16 -14.48
N GLY A 84 -18.39 -17.28 -13.60
CA GLY A 84 -19.80 -17.27 -13.20
C GLY A 84 -20.75 -17.05 -14.38
N GLY A 85 -20.38 -16.17 -15.32
CA GLY A 85 -21.14 -15.94 -16.56
C GLY A 85 -21.15 -17.16 -17.49
N PHE A 86 -20.01 -17.82 -17.68
CA PHE A 86 -19.91 -19.05 -18.47
C PHE A 86 -20.73 -20.19 -17.87
N ALA A 87 -20.66 -20.38 -16.55
CA ALA A 87 -21.46 -21.38 -15.84
C ALA A 87 -22.96 -21.14 -16.07
N LEU A 88 -23.42 -19.89 -15.95
CA LEU A 88 -24.81 -19.51 -16.22
C LEU A 88 -25.24 -19.83 -17.67
N VAL A 89 -24.41 -19.46 -18.66
CA VAL A 89 -24.68 -19.74 -20.09
C VAL A 89 -24.68 -21.25 -20.38
N SER A 90 -23.83 -22.03 -19.70
CA SER A 90 -23.81 -23.48 -19.84
C SER A 90 -25.12 -24.11 -19.34
N ILE A 91 -25.66 -23.63 -18.21
CA ILE A 91 -26.89 -24.16 -17.61
C ILE A 91 -28.11 -23.92 -18.50
N ILE A 92 -28.26 -22.70 -19.04
CA ILE A 92 -29.42 -22.37 -19.89
C ILE A 92 -29.44 -23.13 -21.23
N ASN A 93 -28.27 -23.57 -21.71
CA ASN A 93 -28.12 -24.27 -22.98
C ASN A 93 -28.21 -25.79 -22.85
N VAL A 94 -28.36 -26.33 -21.64
CA VAL A 94 -28.57 -27.78 -21.45
C VAL A 94 -29.98 -28.14 -21.91
N SER A 95 -30.04 -28.92 -22.99
CA SER A 95 -31.27 -29.56 -23.47
C SER A 95 -31.36 -30.95 -22.83
N LEU A 96 -32.35 -31.18 -21.96
CA LEU A 96 -32.53 -32.46 -21.29
C LEU A 96 -33.35 -33.43 -22.17
N PRO A 97 -32.82 -34.62 -22.52
CA PRO A 97 -33.61 -35.67 -23.15
C PRO A 97 -34.46 -36.43 -22.11
N ASP A 98 -35.73 -36.69 -22.42
CA ASP A 98 -36.60 -37.60 -21.64
C ASP A 98 -36.21 -39.07 -21.92
N PRO A 99 -36.10 -39.99 -20.93
CA PRO A 99 -36.59 -39.98 -19.55
C PRO A 99 -35.55 -39.53 -18.50
N ILE A 100 -35.98 -38.69 -17.55
CA ILE A 100 -35.11 -38.05 -16.56
C ILE A 100 -35.28 -38.71 -15.19
N ASP A 101 -34.16 -39.14 -14.60
CA ASP A 101 -34.10 -39.47 -13.18
C ASP A 101 -34.19 -38.20 -12.34
N LEU A 102 -35.28 -38.05 -11.56
CA LEU A 102 -35.56 -36.87 -10.74
C LEU A 102 -34.41 -36.52 -9.77
N ASN A 103 -33.72 -37.54 -9.26
CA ASN A 103 -32.57 -37.36 -8.37
C ASN A 103 -31.38 -36.69 -9.07
N LEU A 104 -31.13 -37.00 -10.35
CA LEU A 104 -30.04 -36.43 -11.12
C LEU A 104 -30.30 -34.95 -11.43
N LEU A 105 -31.54 -34.61 -11.77
CA LEU A 105 -31.98 -33.24 -12.00
C LEU A 105 -31.80 -32.38 -10.73
N TRP A 106 -32.16 -32.92 -9.57
CA TRP A 106 -32.05 -32.19 -8.30
C TRP A 106 -30.59 -31.95 -7.92
N VAL A 107 -29.72 -32.96 -8.06
CA VAL A 107 -28.27 -32.80 -7.81
C VAL A 107 -27.67 -31.77 -8.74
N TYR A 108 -27.96 -31.84 -10.04
CA TYR A 108 -27.45 -30.88 -11.03
C TYR A 108 -27.95 -29.44 -10.77
N GLY A 109 -29.22 -29.26 -10.40
CA GLY A 109 -29.76 -27.95 -10.07
C GLY A 109 -29.13 -27.34 -8.82
N VAL A 110 -28.85 -28.16 -7.80
CA VAL A 110 -28.22 -27.68 -6.56
C VAL A 110 -26.73 -27.40 -6.75
N THR A 111 -25.98 -28.24 -7.48
CA THR A 111 -24.56 -28.00 -7.73
C THR A 111 -24.33 -26.73 -8.54
N SER A 112 -25.14 -26.53 -9.57
CA SER A 112 -25.06 -25.35 -10.44
C SER A 112 -25.47 -24.05 -9.72
N ALA A 113 -26.54 -24.07 -8.92
CA ALA A 113 -26.93 -22.91 -8.11
C ALA A 113 -25.85 -22.53 -7.08
N LEU A 114 -25.28 -23.54 -6.42
CA LEU A 114 -24.20 -23.33 -5.44
C LEU A 114 -22.92 -22.80 -6.11
N CYS A 115 -22.59 -23.29 -7.31
CA CYS A 115 -21.49 -22.76 -8.11
C CYS A 115 -21.63 -21.26 -8.37
N ILE A 116 -22.79 -20.82 -8.87
CA ILE A 116 -23.06 -19.41 -9.17
C ILE A 116 -23.01 -18.57 -7.89
N CYS A 117 -23.66 -19.02 -6.81
CA CYS A 117 -23.63 -18.31 -5.53
C CYS A 117 -22.19 -18.15 -5.01
N CYS A 118 -21.37 -19.20 -5.06
CA CYS A 118 -19.97 -19.14 -4.65
C CYS A 118 -19.15 -18.16 -5.51
N MET A 119 -19.35 -18.15 -6.84
CA MET A 119 -18.66 -17.22 -7.74
C MET A 119 -19.04 -15.77 -7.47
N VAL A 120 -20.34 -15.47 -7.32
CA VAL A 120 -20.84 -14.12 -7.03
C VAL A 120 -20.34 -13.64 -5.66
N ILE A 121 -20.41 -14.46 -4.62
CA ILE A 121 -19.92 -14.08 -3.28
C ILE A 121 -18.42 -13.83 -3.32
N SER A 122 -17.65 -14.64 -4.05
CA SER A 122 -16.20 -14.42 -4.20
C SER A 122 -15.89 -13.10 -4.92
N SER A 123 -16.61 -12.75 -5.99
CA SER A 123 -16.45 -11.48 -6.70
C SER A 123 -16.80 -10.28 -5.82
N VAL A 124 -17.88 -10.37 -5.03
CA VAL A 124 -18.25 -9.34 -4.05
C VAL A 124 -17.18 -9.20 -2.96
N ALA A 125 -16.63 -10.30 -2.44
CA ALA A 125 -15.55 -10.26 -1.46
C ALA A 125 -14.30 -9.55 -2.02
N PHE A 126 -13.90 -9.86 -3.26
CA PHE A 126 -12.74 -9.21 -3.88
C PHE A 126 -12.98 -7.72 -4.19
N THR A 127 -14.20 -7.32 -4.55
CA THR A 127 -14.52 -5.89 -4.74
C THR A 127 -14.52 -5.12 -3.43
N VAL A 128 -15.04 -5.70 -2.34
CA VAL A 128 -14.97 -5.10 -1.00
C VAL A 128 -13.51 -4.94 -0.54
N LEU A 129 -12.67 -5.97 -0.76
CA LEU A 129 -11.24 -5.90 -0.47
C LEU A 129 -10.53 -4.81 -1.29
N LEU A 130 -10.85 -4.69 -2.59
CA LEU A 130 -10.31 -3.64 -3.45
C LEU A 130 -10.65 -2.24 -2.93
N VAL A 131 -11.91 -2.03 -2.52
CA VAL A 131 -12.36 -0.75 -1.93
C VAL A 131 -11.67 -0.48 -0.60
N ALA A 132 -11.47 -1.50 0.25
CA ALA A 132 -10.77 -1.35 1.51
C ALA A 132 -9.30 -0.94 1.30
N VAL A 133 -8.58 -1.58 0.36
CA VAL A 133 -7.19 -1.28 0.04
C VAL A 133 -7.03 0.12 -0.54
N THR A 134 -7.87 0.49 -1.52
CA THR A 134 -7.81 1.82 -2.15
C THR A 134 -8.11 2.94 -1.16
N ARG A 135 -9.03 2.71 -0.21
CA ARG A 135 -9.30 3.64 0.89
C ARG A 135 -8.10 3.77 1.83
N TYR A 136 -7.49 2.64 2.21
CA TYR A 136 -6.31 2.64 3.08
C TYR A 136 -5.14 3.38 2.43
N SER A 137 -4.84 3.08 1.17
CA SER A 137 -3.77 3.74 0.41
C SER A 137 -3.99 5.24 0.24
N ALA A 138 -5.23 5.70 0.17
CA ALA A 138 -5.57 7.10 -0.05
C ALA A 138 -5.54 7.95 1.24
N HIS A 139 -5.75 7.36 2.43
CA HIS A 139 -6.01 8.15 3.63
C HIS A 139 -5.17 7.76 4.86
N GLU A 140 -5.01 6.46 5.11
CA GLU A 140 -4.37 5.98 6.34
C GLU A 140 -2.86 5.78 6.16
N LEU A 141 -2.42 5.42 4.94
CA LEU A 141 -1.01 5.14 4.65
C LEU A 141 -0.09 6.35 4.87
N GLU A 142 -0.49 7.55 4.43
CA GLU A 142 0.34 8.76 4.64
C GLU A 142 0.44 9.15 6.11
N PHE A 143 -0.62 8.92 6.89
CA PHE A 143 -0.65 9.26 8.31
C PHE A 143 0.23 8.29 9.11
N ASP A 144 0.09 6.98 8.87
CA ASP A 144 0.85 5.94 9.55
C ASP A 144 2.35 6.06 9.25
N VAL A 145 2.72 6.33 8.00
CA VAL A 145 4.14 6.48 7.60
C VAL A 145 4.76 7.77 8.14
N ARG A 146 3.98 8.84 8.33
CA ARG A 146 4.48 10.09 8.96
C ARG A 146 4.59 9.99 10.48
N ALA A 147 3.78 9.13 11.10
CA ALA A 147 3.81 8.87 12.54
C ALA A 147 4.96 7.93 12.97
N LEU A 148 5.58 7.23 12.01
CA LEU A 148 6.67 6.30 12.26
C LEU A 148 7.96 7.02 12.71
N GLN A 149 8.63 6.44 13.71
CA GLN A 149 9.89 6.94 14.26
C GLN A 149 11.06 6.58 13.33
N ASP A 150 12.10 7.43 13.28
CA ASP A 150 13.17 7.37 12.27
C ASP A 150 13.98 6.04 12.27
N ASP A 151 14.03 5.35 13.41
CA ASP A 151 14.71 4.05 13.58
C ASP A 151 13.88 2.85 13.05
N ASP A 152 12.54 2.96 13.02
CA ASP A 152 11.65 1.87 12.64
C ASP A 152 11.22 1.91 11.17
N ILE A 153 11.61 2.96 10.43
CA ILE A 153 11.28 3.17 9.01
C ILE A 153 11.73 2.00 8.14
N ASP A 154 12.87 1.38 8.45
CA ASP A 154 13.42 0.29 7.65
C ASP A 154 12.83 -1.09 8.01
N PHE A 155 12.36 -1.28 9.25
CA PHE A 155 11.90 -2.59 9.75
C PHE A 155 10.40 -2.80 9.69
N GLU A 156 9.59 -1.76 9.93
CA GLU A 156 8.14 -1.92 10.00
C GLU A 156 7.46 -1.56 8.67
N SER A 157 6.56 -2.43 8.21
CA SER A 157 5.71 -2.21 7.03
C SER A 157 4.26 -2.07 7.51
N PRO A 158 3.76 -0.83 7.74
CA PRO A 158 2.43 -0.59 8.31
C PRO A 158 1.30 -1.15 7.43
N PHE A 159 1.51 -1.19 6.10
CA PHE A 159 0.56 -1.82 5.19
C PHE A 159 0.39 -3.31 5.47
N TYR A 160 1.48 -4.04 5.70
CA TYR A 160 1.44 -5.48 5.95
C TYR A 160 0.73 -5.81 7.26
N THR A 161 1.00 -5.05 8.33
CA THR A 161 0.36 -5.28 9.63
C THR A 161 -1.13 -4.98 9.61
N TRP A 162 -1.54 -3.92 8.90
CA TRP A 162 -2.95 -3.62 8.64
C TRP A 162 -3.62 -4.71 7.81
N TRP A 163 -2.96 -5.16 6.73
CA TRP A 163 -3.46 -6.21 5.85
C TRP A 163 -3.69 -7.52 6.60
N LEU A 164 -2.73 -7.94 7.42
CA LEU A 164 -2.81 -9.16 8.22
C LEU A 164 -4.01 -9.13 9.17
N LYS A 165 -4.24 -8.00 9.85
CA LYS A 165 -5.33 -7.87 10.83
C LYS A 165 -6.72 -7.83 10.19
N LYS A 166 -6.86 -7.18 9.04
CA LYS A 166 -8.18 -6.83 8.49
C LYS A 166 -8.55 -7.56 7.22
N CYS A 167 -7.59 -7.78 6.32
CA CYS A 167 -7.86 -8.28 4.98
C CYS A 167 -7.51 -9.76 4.80
N GLU A 168 -6.62 -10.33 5.61
CA GLU A 168 -6.14 -11.71 5.40
C GLU A 168 -7.28 -12.73 5.52
N THR A 169 -8.15 -12.60 6.53
CA THR A 169 -9.28 -13.51 6.74
C THR A 169 -10.28 -13.47 5.58
N ASP A 170 -10.65 -12.27 5.15
CA ASP A 170 -11.60 -12.07 4.04
C ASP A 170 -11.02 -12.54 2.71
N TRP A 171 -9.72 -12.33 2.50
CA TRP A 171 -9.01 -12.82 1.32
C TRP A 171 -8.96 -14.35 1.29
N MET A 172 -8.62 -14.99 2.41
CA MET A 172 -8.62 -16.46 2.51
C MET A 172 -10.02 -17.04 2.28
N LEU A 173 -11.06 -16.39 2.80
CA LEU A 173 -12.44 -16.81 2.61
C LEU A 173 -12.87 -16.69 1.14
N GLY A 174 -12.59 -15.53 0.51
CA GLY A 174 -12.84 -15.31 -0.92
C GLY A 174 -12.11 -16.33 -1.79
N TYR A 175 -10.84 -16.62 -1.49
CA TYR A 175 -10.05 -17.62 -2.21
C TYR A 175 -10.60 -19.04 -2.04
N ARG A 176 -11.01 -19.42 -0.82
CA ARG A 176 -11.64 -20.73 -0.58
C ARG A 176 -12.94 -20.87 -1.37
N LEU A 177 -13.80 -19.87 -1.35
CA LEU A 177 -15.07 -19.86 -2.10
C LEU A 177 -14.84 -19.94 -3.61
N PHE A 178 -13.86 -19.20 -4.12
CA PHE A 178 -13.47 -19.27 -5.53
C PHE A 178 -13.00 -20.68 -5.92
N ARG A 179 -12.18 -21.31 -5.07
CA ARG A 179 -11.70 -22.69 -5.30
C ARG A 179 -12.84 -23.70 -5.25
N PHE A 180 -13.78 -23.55 -4.31
CA PHE A 180 -14.99 -24.37 -4.27
C PHE A 180 -15.84 -24.20 -5.54
N GLY A 181 -16.05 -22.96 -6.00
CA GLY A 181 -16.75 -22.69 -7.25
C GLY A 181 -16.13 -23.44 -8.44
N ILE A 182 -14.81 -23.40 -8.59
CA ILE A 182 -14.10 -24.14 -9.66
C ILE A 182 -14.30 -25.66 -9.52
N HIS A 183 -14.30 -26.18 -8.29
CA HIS A 183 -14.55 -27.61 -8.07
C HIS A 183 -15.97 -28.02 -8.50
N PHE A 184 -16.98 -27.20 -8.24
CA PHE A 184 -18.36 -27.46 -8.67
C PHE A 184 -18.51 -27.34 -10.19
N ASP A 185 -17.94 -26.31 -10.81
CA ASP A 185 -17.97 -26.14 -12.27
C ASP A 185 -17.30 -27.32 -13.01
N ARG A 186 -16.19 -27.82 -12.47
CA ARG A 186 -15.53 -29.01 -13.01
C ARG A 186 -16.40 -30.27 -12.90
N LEU A 187 -17.16 -30.41 -11.82
CA LEU A 187 -18.07 -31.55 -11.64
C LEU A 187 -19.23 -31.46 -12.64
N ASP A 188 -19.81 -30.28 -12.82
CA ASP A 188 -20.87 -30.03 -13.81
C ASP A 188 -20.35 -30.26 -15.25
N GLY A 189 -19.13 -29.83 -15.57
CA GLY A 189 -18.51 -30.06 -16.89
C GLY A 189 -18.29 -31.55 -17.20
N ILE A 190 -17.89 -32.35 -16.21
CA ILE A 190 -17.75 -33.81 -16.36
C ILE A 190 -19.13 -34.47 -16.51
N ALA A 191 -20.14 -34.00 -15.78
CA ALA A 191 -21.52 -34.48 -15.91
C ALA A 191 -22.09 -34.16 -17.31
N ASN A 192 -21.82 -32.96 -17.82
CA ASN A 192 -22.26 -32.50 -19.14
C ASN A 192 -21.60 -33.29 -20.30
N MET A 193 -20.31 -33.66 -20.19
CA MET A 193 -19.65 -34.52 -21.19
C MET A 193 -20.21 -35.95 -21.28
N ARG A 194 -20.90 -36.44 -20.24
CA ARG A 194 -21.54 -37.77 -20.27
C ARG A 194 -22.91 -37.77 -20.93
N LEU A 195 -23.49 -36.60 -21.24
CA LEU A 195 -24.75 -36.51 -21.95
C LEU A 195 -24.49 -36.50 -23.48
N PRO A 196 -25.15 -37.36 -24.27
CA PRO A 196 -24.97 -37.37 -25.72
C PRO A 196 -25.50 -36.05 -26.30
N ARG A 197 -24.59 -35.18 -26.78
CA ARG A 197 -24.97 -34.02 -27.60
C ARG A 197 -25.65 -34.55 -28.87
N ARG A 198 -26.95 -34.28 -29.04
CA ARG A 198 -27.55 -34.31 -30.37
C ARG A 198 -27.24 -32.98 -31.04
N ASP A 199 -26.45 -33.04 -32.10
CA ASP A 199 -26.12 -31.92 -32.95
C ASP A 199 -27.40 -31.25 -33.44
N ILE A 200 -27.52 -29.94 -33.16
CA ILE A 200 -28.57 -29.09 -33.69
C ILE A 200 -28.31 -28.98 -35.20
N VAL A 201 -29.11 -29.69 -36.00
CA VAL A 201 -29.17 -29.50 -37.45
C VAL A 201 -29.82 -28.14 -37.69
N LEU A 202 -29.00 -27.17 -38.10
CA LEU A 202 -29.45 -25.89 -38.68
C LEU A 202 -30.26 -26.20 -39.94
N GLY A 203 -31.58 -25.97 -39.87
CA GLY A 203 -32.48 -25.88 -41.02
C GLY A 203 -32.83 -24.43 -41.28
#